data_AF-A0A528FW28-F1
#
_entry.id   AF-A0A528FW28-F1
#
_cell.length_a   1.000
_cell.length_b   1.000
_cell.length_c   1.000
_cell.angle_alpha   90.00
_cell.angle_beta   90.00
_cell.angle_gamma   90.00
#
_symmetry.space_group_name_H-M   'P 1'
#
loop_
_entity.id
_entity.type
_entity.pdbx_description
1 polymer ?
#
loop_
_entity_poly.entity_id
_entity_poly.type
_entity_poly.pdbx_seq_one_letter_code
_entity_poly.pdbx_strand_id
1 'polypeptide(L)' 'MRDWLKAFRPATFRGVPFFVDYEDAEGGRRVAVSPIAYSDLHVTEDMGGDVRRFSLSAYV' A
#
# COMPACT_ATOMS: atom_id res chain seq x y z
N MET A 1 22.35 16.68 0.69
CA MET A 1 21.75 15.60 1.49
C MET A 1 20.35 16.05 1.90
N ARG A 2 19.31 15.25 1.66
CA ARG A 2 17.92 15.65 1.94
C ARG A 2 17.64 15.50 3.44
N ASP A 3 17.09 16.54 4.05
CA ASP A 3 16.68 16.54 5.46
C ASP A 3 15.32 15.84 5.59
N TRP A 4 15.35 14.60 6.07
CA TRP A 4 14.18 13.75 6.19
C TRP A 4 13.21 14.23 7.28
N LEU A 5 13.69 14.95 8.30
CA LEU A 5 12.85 15.52 9.37
C LEU A 5 11.96 16.66 8.87
N LYS A 6 12.37 17.36 7.81
CA LYS A 6 11.55 18.40 7.15
C LYS A 6 10.66 17.86 6.04
N ALA A 7 10.84 16.61 5.62
CA ALA A 7 10.09 16.01 4.53
C ALA A 7 8.70 15.50 4.96
N PHE A 8 8.50 15.25 6.26
CA PHE A 8 7.26 14.71 6.81
C PHE A 8 6.60 15.67 7.80
N ARG A 9 5.26 15.66 7.86
CA ARG A 9 4.51 16.44 8.86
C ARG A 9 4.47 15.67 10.19
N PRO A 10 4.54 16.35 11.35
CA PRO A 10 4.31 15.72 12.65
C PRO A 10 2.91 15.12 12.71
N ALA A 11 2.79 13.92 13.28
CA ALA A 11 1.51 13.26 13.49
C ALA A 11 0.73 13.94 14.63
N THR A 12 -0.48 14.45 14.33
CA THR A 12 -1.36 15.09 15.33
C THR A 12 -2.82 14.78 15.04
N PHE A 13 -3.62 14.55 16.08
CA PHE A 13 -5.07 14.41 15.99
C PHE A 13 -5.73 15.34 17.01
N ARG A 14 -6.56 16.27 16.53
CA ARG A 14 -7.21 17.30 17.36
C ARG A 14 -6.23 18.07 18.27
N GLY A 15 -5.01 18.31 17.78
CA GLY A 15 -3.98 19.07 18.50
C GLY A 15 -3.15 18.25 19.50
N VAL A 16 -3.43 16.96 19.67
CA VAL A 16 -2.61 16.06 20.50
C VAL A 16 -1.55 15.39 19.62
N PRO A 17 -0.24 15.56 19.91
CA PRO A 17 0.81 14.84 19.21
C PRO A 17 0.78 13.36 19.60
N PHE A 18 1.07 12.49 18.64
CA PHE A 18 1.19 11.06 18.86
C PHE A 18 2.34 10.49 18.02
N PHE A 19 2.85 9.35 18.43
CA PHE A 19 3.88 8.63 17.70
C PHE A 19 3.23 7.56 16.82
N VAL A 20 3.86 7.28 15.68
CA VAL A 20 3.43 6.23 14.74
C VAL A 20 4.61 5.32 14.51
N ASP A 21 4.39 4.02 14.72
CA ASP A 21 5.25 2.98 14.19
C ASP A 21 4.64 2.44 12.90
N TYR A 22 5.50 2.19 11.91
CA TYR A 22 5.08 1.74 10.60
C TYR A 22 5.34 0.25 10.48
N GLU A 23 4.27 -0.52 10.27
CA GLU A 23 4.36 -1.98 10.30
C GLU A 23 4.32 -2.59 8.89
N ASP A 24 3.54 -2.03 7.95
CA ASP A 24 3.55 -2.50 6.56
C ASP A 24 2.79 -1.58 5.58
N ALA A 25 3.10 -1.69 4.28
CA ALA A 25 2.18 -1.31 3.20
C ALA A 25 2.09 -2.41 2.16
N GLU A 26 0.86 -2.82 1.89
CA GLU A 26 0.55 -3.78 0.86
C GLU A 26 -0.13 -3.08 -0.32
N GLY A 27 0.26 -3.49 -1.51
CA GLY A 27 -0.32 -3.05 -2.76
C GLY A 27 0.34 -3.74 -3.94
N GLY A 28 -0.37 -3.86 -5.05
CA GLY A 28 0.12 -4.54 -6.24
C GLY A 28 -0.63 -4.12 -7.48
N ARG A 29 -0.41 -4.83 -8.58
CA ARG A 29 -1.34 -4.80 -9.72
C ARG A 29 -2.32 -5.94 -9.58
N ARG A 30 -3.58 -5.67 -9.83
CA ARG A 30 -4.61 -6.69 -9.89
C ARG A 30 -4.50 -7.36 -11.25
N VAL A 31 -4.38 -8.69 -11.25
CA VAL A 31 -4.21 -9.48 -12.46
C VAL A 31 -5.34 -10.50 -12.54
N ALA A 32 -6.08 -10.51 -13.64
CA ALA A 32 -7.07 -11.54 -13.94
C ALA A 32 -6.41 -12.65 -14.76
N VAL A 33 -6.62 -13.91 -14.38
CA VAL A 33 -6.12 -15.08 -15.11
C VAL A 33 -7.31 -15.86 -15.64
N SER A 34 -7.42 -15.93 -16.96
CA SER A 34 -8.50 -16.61 -17.67
C SER A 34 -7.97 -17.84 -18.40
N PRO A 35 -8.43 -19.06 -18.07
CA PRO A 35 -8.00 -20.27 -18.77
C PRO A 35 -8.60 -20.35 -20.17
N ILE A 36 -7.86 -20.91 -21.13
CA ILE A 36 -8.34 -21.18 -22.49
C ILE A 36 -8.83 -22.64 -22.55
N ALA A 37 -10.07 -22.85 -23.00
CA ALA A 37 -10.63 -24.20 -23.10
C ALA A 37 -9.80 -25.09 -24.05
N TYR A 38 -9.56 -26.33 -23.64
CA TYR A 38 -8.75 -27.32 -24.39
C TYR A 38 -7.31 -26.89 -24.67
N SER A 39 -6.74 -26.02 -23.85
CA SER A 39 -5.36 -25.58 -23.95
C SER A 39 -4.71 -25.53 -22.57
N ASP A 40 -3.40 -25.76 -22.53
CA ASP A 40 -2.58 -25.51 -21.32
C ASP A 40 -2.20 -24.02 -21.19
N LEU A 41 -2.63 -23.19 -22.15
CA LEU A 41 -2.40 -21.75 -22.15
C LEU A 41 -3.48 -21.00 -21.36
N HIS A 42 -3.09 -19.84 -20.85
CA HIS A 42 -3.96 -18.90 -20.13
C HIS A 42 -3.70 -17.48 -20.62
N VAL A 43 -4.73 -16.63 -20.50
CA VAL A 43 -4.62 -15.20 -20.76
C VAL A 43 -4.54 -14.48 -19.42
N THR A 44 -3.56 -13.60 -19.31
CA THR A 44 -3.33 -12.76 -18.13
C THR A 44 -3.65 -11.32 -18.50
N GLU A 45 -4.63 -10.72 -17.83
CA GLU A 45 -5.05 -9.34 -18.08
C GLU A 45 -4.75 -8.44 -16.88
N ASP A 46 -4.19 -7.27 -17.15
CA ASP A 46 -3.91 -6.26 -16.12
C ASP A 46 -5.17 -5.47 -15.81
N MET A 47 -5.64 -5.59 -14.58
CA MET A 47 -6.86 -4.95 -14.09
C MET A 47 -6.58 -3.64 -13.33
N GLY A 48 -5.37 -3.10 -13.43
CA GLY A 48 -4.97 -1.86 -12.80
C GLY A 48 -4.33 -2.06 -11.42
N GLY A 49 -4.17 -0.95 -10.69
CA GLY A 49 -3.60 -0.96 -9.35
C GLY A 49 -4.57 -1.55 -8.33
N ASP A 50 -4.08 -2.43 -7.48
CA ASP A 50 -4.82 -2.87 -6.29
C ASP A 50 -4.93 -1.74 -5.27
N VAL A 51 -5.91 -1.85 -4.37
CA VAL A 51 -6.13 -0.88 -3.30
C VAL A 51 -4.92 -0.89 -2.38
N ARG A 52 -4.19 0.23 -2.32
CA ARG A 52 -3.09 0.41 -1.38
C ARG A 52 -3.64 0.42 0.05
N ARG A 53 -3.17 -0.51 0.86
CA ARG A 53 -3.49 -0.58 2.29
C ARG A 53 -2.25 -0.21 3.09
N PHE A 54 -2.46 0.66 4.06
CA PHE A 54 -1.42 1.12 4.98
C PHE A 54 -1.84 0.68 6.37
N SER A 55 -0.99 -0.11 7.03
CA SER A 55 -1.19 -0.55 8.41
C SER A 55 -0.18 0.18 9.28
N LEU A 56 -0.69 0.86 10.31
CA LEU A 56 0.13 1.69 11.19
C LEU A 56 -0.35 1.57 12.63
N SER A 57 0.62 1.51 13.54
CA SER A 57 0.42 1.41 14.97
C SER A 57 0.71 2.77 15.61
N ALA A 58 -0.21 3.29 16.41
CA ALA A 58 -0.11 4.64 16.98
C ALA A 58 -0.20 4.61 18.52
N TYR A 59 0.61 5.44 19.18
CA TYR A 59 0.69 5.51 20.63
C TYR A 59 0.94 6.95 21.13
N VAL A 60 0.59 7.20 22.40
CA VAL A 60 0.75 8.49 23.10
C VAL A 60 1.95 8.43 24.03
#